data_AF-A0A352BU30-F1
#
_entry.id   AF-A0A352BU30-F1
#
_cell.length_a   1.000
_cell.length_b   1.000
_cell.length_c   1.000
_cell.angle_alpha   90.00
_cell.angle_beta   90.00
_cell.angle_gamma   90.00
#
_symmetry.space_group_name_H-M   'P 1'
#
loop_
_entity.id
_entity.type
_entity.pdbx_description
1 polymer ?
#
loop_
_entity_poly.entity_id
_entity_poly.type
_entity_poly.pdbx_seq_one_letter_code
_entity_poly.pdbx_strand_id
1 'polypeptide(L)'
;ILRENIDIPSLYLAHEREVIWRQDSWIPMSEHLILEGNEKVETKKIRFRTLGDITITGGIESDADTLEKIVQEVAAMKQTERGNRSDDKRSETAMEDRKRQGYF
;
A
#
# COMPACT_ATOMS: atom_id res chain seq x y z
N ILE A 1 13.79 16.17 1.28
CA ILE A 1 13.95 14.87 1.94
C ILE A 1 15.34 14.32 1.72
N LEU A 2 15.71 13.83 0.53
CA LEU A 2 17.07 13.26 0.29
C LEU A 2 18.20 14.28 0.53
N ARG A 3 18.05 15.50 0.02
CA ARG A 3 19.04 16.58 0.23
C ARG A 3 19.07 17.12 1.67
N GLU A 4 17.98 16.94 2.40
CA GLU A 4 17.76 17.49 3.74
C GLU A 4 18.00 16.45 4.85
N ASN A 5 18.37 15.22 4.48
CA ASN A 5 18.55 14.07 5.37
C ASN A 5 17.42 13.90 6.41
N ILE A 6 16.17 13.98 5.93
CA ILE A 6 14.98 13.84 6.77
C ILE A 6 14.62 12.35 6.85
N ASP A 7 14.56 11.83 8.07
CA ASP A 7 14.10 10.47 8.32
C ASP A 7 12.63 10.28 7.89
N ILE A 8 12.35 9.13 7.30
CA ILE A 8 10.99 8.74 6.91
C ILE A 8 10.56 7.49 7.69
N PRO A 9 9.25 7.30 7.92
CA PRO A 9 8.76 6.08 8.54
C PRO A 9 9.18 4.84 7.73
N SER A 10 9.61 3.79 8.43
CA SER A 10 10.05 2.52 7.82
C SER A 10 8.98 1.84 6.97
N LEU A 11 7.70 2.16 7.17
CA LEU A 11 6.60 1.66 6.34
C LEU A 11 6.71 2.08 4.86
N TYR A 12 7.38 3.20 4.57
CA TYR A 12 7.62 3.66 3.20
C TYR A 12 8.80 2.95 2.54
N LEU A 13 9.68 2.32 3.33
CA LEU A 13 10.81 1.53 2.87
C LEU A 13 10.39 0.06 2.63
N ALA A 14 11.07 -0.56 1.66
CA ALA A 14 10.87 -1.95 1.36
C ALA A 14 11.45 -2.87 2.45
N HIS A 15 10.61 -3.72 3.03
CA HIS A 15 11.00 -4.70 4.05
C HIS A 15 10.23 -6.00 3.85
N GLU A 16 10.83 -7.10 4.30
CA GLU A 16 10.15 -8.39 4.35
C GLU A 16 8.98 -8.32 5.32
N ARG A 17 7.79 -8.66 4.83
CA ARG A 17 6.55 -8.69 5.60
C ARG A 17 5.77 -9.94 5.24
N GLU A 18 5.11 -10.51 6.24
CA GLU A 18 4.03 -11.45 6.02
C GLU A 18 2.84 -10.69 5.45
N VAL A 19 2.36 -11.11 4.29
CA VAL A 19 1.27 -10.49 3.56
C VAL A 19 0.29 -11.52 3.03
N ILE A 20 -0.92 -11.08 2.76
CA ILE A 20 -1.93 -11.84 2.03
C ILE A 20 -2.30 -11.10 0.74
N TRP A 21 -2.69 -11.85 -0.29
CA TRP A 21 -3.24 -11.27 -1.51
C TRP A 21 -4.76 -11.14 -1.39
N ARG A 22 -5.27 -9.91 -1.34
CA ARG A 22 -6.72 -9.63 -1.22
C ARG A 22 -7.06 -8.36 -2.01
N GLN A 23 -8.15 -8.39 -2.78
CA GLN A 23 -8.64 -7.23 -3.55
C GLN A 23 -7.55 -6.57 -4.43
N ASP A 24 -6.81 -7.39 -5.18
CA ASP A 24 -5.72 -6.99 -6.07
C ASP A 24 -4.63 -6.13 -5.40
N SER A 25 -4.33 -6.45 -4.14
CA SER A 25 -3.29 -5.79 -3.37
C SER A 25 -2.68 -6.71 -2.32
N TRP A 26 -1.43 -6.39 -1.95
CA TRP A 26 -0.77 -7.02 -0.80
C TRP A 26 -1.20 -6.31 0.48
N ILE A 27 -1.84 -7.06 1.38
CA ILE A 27 -2.24 -6.58 2.69
C ILE A 27 -1.25 -7.12 3.73
N PRO A 28 -0.66 -6.27 4.59
CA PRO A 28 0.20 -6.73 5.67
C PRO A 28 -0.58 -7.56 6.69
N MET A 29 -0.03 -8.69 7.10
CA MET A 29 -0.64 -9.53 8.11
C MET A 29 -0.69 -8.79 9.46
N SER A 30 -1.77 -9.02 10.20
CA SER A 30 -2.03 -8.43 11.51
C SER A 30 -2.94 -9.34 12.31
N GLU A 31 -2.82 -9.31 13.63
CA GLU A 31 -3.71 -10.01 14.56
C GLU A 31 -5.19 -9.62 14.42
N HIS A 32 -5.47 -8.45 13.83
CA HIS A 32 -6.83 -7.97 13.58
C HIS A 32 -7.40 -8.41 12.23
N LEU A 33 -6.62 -9.10 11.41
CA LEU A 33 -7.09 -9.65 10.13
C LEU A 33 -7.68 -11.03 10.33
N ILE A 34 -8.93 -11.18 9.88
CA ILE A 34 -9.56 -12.49 9.72
C ILE A 34 -9.19 -13.00 8.34
N LEU A 35 -8.48 -14.13 8.29
CA LEU A 35 -8.13 -14.81 7.05
C LEU A 35 -9.39 -15.49 6.47
N GLU A 36 -9.61 -15.29 5.18
CA GLU A 36 -10.60 -16.02 4.41
C GLU A 36 -10.01 -17.36 3.92
N GLY A 37 -10.85 -18.38 3.73
CA GLY A 37 -10.39 -19.76 3.54
C GLY A 37 -9.45 -20.03 2.34
N ASN A 38 -9.39 -19.10 1.38
CA ASN A 38 -8.52 -19.22 0.20
C ASN A 38 -7.23 -18.39 0.30
N GLU A 39 -7.04 -17.64 1.38
CA GLU A 39 -5.91 -16.74 1.52
C GLU A 39 -4.69 -17.47 2.06
N LYS A 40 -3.52 -17.09 1.53
CA LYS A 40 -2.24 -17.63 1.94
C LYS A 40 -1.37 -16.49 2.44
N VAL A 41 -0.73 -16.74 3.57
CA VAL A 41 0.31 -15.85 4.09
C VAL A 41 1.58 -16.13 3.30
N GLU A 42 2.12 -15.08 2.69
CA GLU A 42 3.39 -15.10 1.95
C GLU A 42 4.35 -14.08 2.56
N THR A 43 5.64 -14.41 2.62
CA THR A 43 6.67 -13.42 2.96
C THR A 43 7.12 -12.72 1.70
N LYS A 44 6.90 -11.41 1.61
CA LYS A 44 7.27 -10.58 0.46
C LYS A 44 8.01 -9.33 0.91
N LYS A 45 8.89 -8.82 0.04
CA LYS A 45 9.53 -7.53 0.24
C LYS A 45 8.60 -6.42 -0.26
N ILE A 46 7.92 -5.77 0.68
CA ILE A 46 6.82 -4.84 0.39
C ILE A 46 7.20 -3.43 0.80
N ARG A 47 6.67 -2.38 0.15
CA ARG A 47 6.60 -1.03 0.71
C ARG A 47 5.22 -0.42 0.50
N PHE A 48 4.89 0.59 1.28
CA PHE A 48 3.61 1.30 1.17
C PHE A 48 3.82 2.70 0.60
N ARG A 49 3.14 3.00 -0.51
CA ARG A 49 3.17 4.34 -1.13
C ARG A 49 2.16 5.30 -0.50
N THR A 50 1.05 4.74 -0.02
CA THR A 50 -0.01 5.47 0.69
C THR A 50 -0.43 4.64 1.89
N LEU A 51 -0.72 5.29 3.01
CA LEU A 51 -1.20 4.63 4.22
C LEU A 51 -2.66 5.03 4.46
N GLY A 52 -3.49 4.05 4.77
CA GLY A 52 -4.86 4.21 5.26
C GLY A 52 -5.09 3.22 6.40
N ASP A 53 -6.27 2.61 6.48
CA ASP A 53 -6.46 1.46 7.36
C ASP A 53 -5.72 0.24 6.82
N ILE A 54 -5.35 -0.68 7.72
CA ILE A 54 -4.56 -1.86 7.40
C ILE A 54 -5.22 -2.72 6.30
N THR A 55 -6.54 -2.75 6.26
CA THR A 55 -7.36 -3.52 5.31
C THR A 55 -7.43 -2.92 3.91
N ILE A 56 -7.07 -1.65 3.74
CA ILE A 56 -7.17 -0.91 2.46
C ILE A 56 -5.83 -0.31 2.00
N THR A 57 -4.79 -0.52 2.81
CA THR A 57 -3.43 -0.07 2.50
C THR A 57 -2.82 -1.03 1.49
N GLY A 58 -2.70 -0.57 0.25
CA GLY A 58 -2.20 -1.40 -0.84
C GLY A 58 -0.68 -1.47 -0.90
N GLY A 59 -0.12 -2.55 -0.37
CA GLY A 59 1.30 -2.85 -0.44
C GLY A 59 1.76 -3.13 -1.87
N ILE A 60 2.98 -2.73 -2.19
CA ILE A 60 3.64 -3.08 -3.45
C ILE A 60 4.90 -3.88 -3.18
N GLU A 61 5.16 -4.90 -3.99
CA GLU A 61 6.48 -5.51 -4.06
C GLU A 61 7.50 -4.50 -4.56
N SER A 62 8.61 -4.39 -3.86
CA SER A 62 9.65 -3.39 -4.15
C SER A 62 10.97 -3.80 -3.52
N ASP A 63 12.07 -3.41 -4.16
CA ASP A 63 13.42 -3.54 -3.63
C ASP A 63 13.95 -2.27 -2.96
N ALA A 64 13.14 -1.21 -2.92
CA ALA A 64 13.52 0.11 -2.45
C ALA A 64 13.55 0.21 -0.91
N ASP A 65 14.58 -0.41 -0.32
CA ASP A 65 14.87 -0.43 1.12
C ASP A 65 15.60 0.83 1.64
N THR A 66 15.88 1.79 0.76
CA THR A 66 16.58 3.05 1.05
C THR A 66 15.89 4.20 0.31
N LEU A 67 16.08 5.43 0.80
CA LEU A 67 15.46 6.62 0.21
C LEU A 67 15.96 6.84 -1.23
N GLU A 68 17.24 6.58 -1.50
CA GLU A 68 17.85 6.67 -2.82
C GLU A 68 17.18 5.70 -3.79
N LYS A 69 16.97 4.45 -3.38
CA LYS A 69 16.27 3.46 -4.20
C LYS A 69 14.80 3.85 -4.42
N ILE A 70 14.12 4.44 -3.43
CA ILE A 70 12.75 4.95 -3.62
C ILE A 70 12.74 6.04 -4.68
N VAL A 71 13.66 7.00 -4.60
CA VAL A 71 13.74 8.09 -5.59
C VAL A 71 13.97 7.54 -6.99
N GLN A 72 14.88 6.57 -7.14
CA GLN A 72 15.12 5.90 -8.43
C GLN A 72 13.88 5.16 -8.94
N GLU A 73 13.21 4.40 -8.08
CA GLU A 73 12.02 3.63 -8.43
C GLU A 73 10.86 4.54 -8.84
N VAL A 74 10.63 5.63 -8.09
CA VAL A 74 9.60 6.62 -8.40
C VAL A 74 9.90 7.37 -9.69
N ALA A 75 11.17 7.74 -9.93
CA ALA A 75 11.57 8.39 -11.18
C ALA A 75 11.40 7.49 -12.41
N ALA A 76 11.50 6.17 -12.24
CA ALA A 76 11.30 5.19 -13.31
C ALA A 76 9.83 4.79 -13.53
N MET A 77 8.97 4.98 -12.53
CA MET A 77 7.56 4.59 -12.59
C MET A 77 6.69 5.57 -13.39
N LYS A 78 5.84 5.03 -14.26
CA LYS A 78 4.83 5.78 -15.04
C LYS A 78 3.42 5.77 -14.44
N GLN A 79 3.23 5.08 -13.30
CA GLN A 79 1.93 4.94 -12.64
C GLN A 79 1.81 5.88 -11.43
N THR A 80 0.62 6.42 -11.21
CA THR A 80 0.34 7.33 -10.09
C THR A 80 0.38 6.59 -8.75
N GLU A 81 0.80 7.30 -7.70
CA GLU A 81 1.03 6.70 -6.37
C GLU A 81 -0.24 6.13 -5.72
N ARG A 82 -1.43 6.61 -6.12
CA ARG A 82 -2.73 6.20 -5.55
C ARG A 82 -3.37 4.99 -6.25
N GLY A 83 -2.83 4.51 -7.36
CA GLY A 83 -3.45 3.45 -8.18
C GLY A 83 -3.64 2.10 -7.47
N ASN A 84 -3.01 1.89 -6.32
CA ASN A 84 -3.03 0.62 -5.60
C ASN A 84 -3.93 0.59 -4.37
N ARG A 85 -4.60 1.68 -4.01
CA ARG A 85 -5.63 1.64 -2.96
C ARG A 85 -6.83 0.87 -3.49
N SER A 86 -7.20 -0.24 -2.84
CA SER A 86 -8.38 -1.02 -3.21
C SER A 86 -9.67 -0.18 -3.15
N ASP A 87 -9.70 0.82 -2.27
CA ASP A 87 -10.76 1.82 -2.16
C ASP A 87 -10.91 2.74 -3.38
N ASP A 88 -9.82 3.00 -4.11
CA ASP A 88 -9.83 3.87 -5.30
C ASP A 88 -10.21 3.05 -6.57
N LYS A 89 -10.24 1.71 -6.50
CA LYS A 89 -10.60 0.81 -7.62
C LYS A 89 -12.08 0.48 -7.71
N ARG A 90 -12.88 0.79 -6.68
CA ARG A 90 -14.34 0.63 -6.72
C ARG A 90 -14.95 1.89 -7.34
N SER A 91 -15.21 1.89 -8.66
CA SER A 91 -16.01 2.89 -9.41
C SER A 91 -15.59 4.37 -9.30
N GLU A 92 -15.55 5.08 -10.44
CA GLU A 92 -15.42 6.57 -10.50
C GLU A 92 -16.42 7.31 -9.57
N THR A 93 -17.52 6.67 -9.18
CA THR A 93 -18.57 7.25 -8.33
C THR A 93 -18.45 6.96 -6.84
N ALA A 94 -17.55 6.09 -6.37
CA ALA A 94 -17.61 5.63 -4.97
C ALA A 94 -17.33 6.71 -3.92
N MET A 95 -16.63 7.78 -4.29
CA MET A 95 -16.45 8.94 -3.40
C MET A 95 -17.73 9.79 -3.34
N GLU A 96 -18.44 9.95 -4.46
CA GLU A 96 -19.74 10.62 -4.48
C GLU A 96 -20.83 9.81 -3.78
N ASP A 97 -20.83 8.49 -3.95
CA ASP A 97 -21.80 7.60 -3.31
C ASP A 97 -21.61 7.58 -1.79
N ARG A 98 -20.36 7.61 -1.29
CA ARG A 98 -20.08 7.74 0.15
C ARG A 98 -20.52 9.09 0.73
N LYS A 99 -20.38 10.19 -0.03
CA LYS A 99 -20.96 11.50 0.36
C LYS A 99 -22.49 11.44 0.39
N ARG A 100 -23.11 10.81 -0.60
CA ARG A 100 -24.58 10.63 -0.64
C ARG A 100 -25.09 9.73 0.49
N GLN A 101 -24.28 8.78 0.96
CA GLN A 101 -24.58 7.91 2.11
C GLN A 101 -24.26 8.53 3.48
N GLY A 102 -23.78 9.78 3.55
CA GLY A 102 -23.58 10.49 4.81
C GLY A 102 -22.35 10.07 5.61
N TYR A 103 -21.36 9.44 4.97
CA TYR A 103 -20.07 9.14 5.60
C TYR A 103 -19.14 10.36 5.72
N PHE A 104 -19.56 11.50 5.15
CA PHE A 104 -18.89 12.81 5.21
C PHE A 104 -19.91 13.91 5.46
#